data_AF-A0A356BYY9-F1
#
_entry.id   AF-A0A356BYY9-F1
#
_cell.length_a   1.000
_cell.length_b   1.000
_cell.length_c   1.000
_cell.angle_alpha   90.00
_cell.angle_beta   90.00
_cell.angle_gamma   90.00
#
_symmetry.space_group_name_H-M   'P 1'
#
loop_
_entity.id
_entity.type
_entity.pdbx_description
1 polymer ?
#
loop_
_entity_poly.entity_id
_entity_poly.type
_entity_poly.pdbx_seq_one_letter_code
_entity_poly.pdbx_strand_id
1 'polypeptide(L)'
;MGIVEVKKVMRKTVILILAMLGISLGVIFLYAFLHEGGHALLVLLFGGTVTEFEVDFFTYSPHISYVGISNPMQRAFISLGGPLLPLILVLPLTLLLRRTKNLVVQGTSLLLLGSLLPTLLVSVGISLAYGFGSVDASEDVARFLFYSGFNPFMVAGAFLILFVATLVFLLKVGRVKDVYVKIKRALRGPTDKRSPMLVARIIVTVVVLALGTVVIRHTIDGDQPVNQPLSYHTRIDVDLQDVKADSTFFHTFAVEDPTVFDFVYSLDTHSDITLRLVNVGGEPFVFNNQDSIVMYQGRGSLSLAYFAGFTLLEGDYALEVSPGGLGSLTMYIDSKKPDAADQQYFELLTKVNDGSFTAGTYSEEGYELIY
;
A
#
# COMPACT_ATOMS: atom_id res chain seq x y z
N MET A 1 33.99 -36.02 -27.53
CA MET A 1 33.34 -34.69 -27.46
C MET A 1 34.19 -33.83 -26.55
N GLY A 2 34.89 -32.83 -27.10
CA GLY A 2 35.99 -32.14 -26.40
C GLY A 2 35.51 -31.22 -25.26
N ILE A 3 36.31 -31.08 -24.21
CA ILE A 3 36.04 -30.23 -23.02
C ILE A 3 35.66 -28.78 -23.42
N VAL A 4 36.22 -28.28 -24.53
CA VAL A 4 35.93 -26.96 -25.11
C VAL A 4 34.49 -26.86 -25.62
N GLU A 5 33.96 -27.93 -26.20
CA GLU A 5 32.61 -28.00 -26.75
C GLU A 5 31.57 -28.02 -25.62
N VAL A 6 31.87 -28.72 -24.53
CA VAL A 6 31.04 -28.76 -23.31
C VAL A 6 30.97 -27.39 -22.64
N LYS A 7 32.11 -26.69 -22.46
CA LYS A 7 32.14 -25.33 -21.89
C LYS A 7 31.36 -24.32 -22.74
N LYS A 8 31.42 -24.42 -24.07
CA LYS A 8 30.71 -23.54 -25.00
C LYS A 8 29.19 -23.75 -24.95
N VAL A 9 28.73 -24.99 -24.85
CA VAL A 9 27.31 -25.32 -24.67
C VAL A 9 26.80 -24.81 -23.31
N MET A 10 27.55 -25.05 -22.23
CA MET A 10 27.17 -24.63 -20.88
C MET A 10 27.06 -23.10 -20.76
N ARG A 11 28.03 -22.35 -21.30
CA ARG A 11 27.98 -20.88 -21.33
C ARG A 11 26.77 -20.35 -22.10
N LYS A 12 26.43 -20.96 -23.23
CA LYS A 12 25.24 -20.58 -24.04
C LYS A 12 23.94 -20.84 -23.28
N THR A 13 23.84 -21.96 -22.56
CA THR A 13 22.67 -22.29 -21.73
C THR A 13 22.52 -21.33 -20.56
N VAL A 14 23.60 -20.98 -19.86
CA VAL A 14 23.57 -20.01 -18.74
C VAL A 14 23.12 -18.64 -19.21
N ILE A 15 23.62 -18.13 -20.34
CA ILE A 15 23.20 -16.84 -20.91
C ILE A 15 21.70 -16.86 -21.25
N LEU A 16 21.19 -17.97 -21.81
CA LEU A 16 19.77 -18.13 -22.11
C LEU A 16 18.90 -18.14 -20.84
N ILE A 17 19.37 -18.78 -19.78
CA ILE A 17 18.67 -18.79 -18.48
C ILE A 17 18.59 -17.38 -17.90
N LEU A 18 19.74 -16.69 -17.84
CA LEU A 18 19.81 -15.32 -17.34
C LEU A 18 18.93 -14.37 -18.16
N ALA A 19 18.90 -14.53 -19.49
CA ALA A 19 18.03 -13.75 -20.35
C ALA A 19 16.54 -14.03 -20.09
N MET A 20 16.13 -15.28 -19.89
CA MET A 20 14.73 -15.62 -19.56
C MET A 20 14.31 -15.08 -18.19
N LEU A 21 15.19 -15.18 -17.19
CA LEU A 21 14.99 -14.59 -15.86
C LEU A 21 14.86 -13.07 -15.95
N GLY A 22 15.79 -12.40 -16.61
CA GLY A 22 15.76 -10.95 -16.78
C GLY A 22 14.52 -10.46 -17.51
N ILE A 23 14.08 -11.16 -18.57
CA ILE A 23 12.84 -10.84 -19.26
C ILE A 23 11.63 -11.03 -18.34
N SER A 24 11.58 -12.12 -17.58
CA SER A 24 10.42 -12.42 -16.71
C SER A 24 10.31 -11.40 -15.56
N LEU A 25 11.43 -11.09 -14.91
CA LEU A 25 11.49 -10.06 -13.86
C LEU A 25 11.15 -8.68 -14.42
N GLY A 26 11.68 -8.34 -15.60
CA GLY A 26 11.35 -7.09 -16.27
C GLY A 26 9.87 -6.97 -16.63
N VAL A 27 9.20 -8.08 -16.98
CA VAL A 27 7.75 -8.11 -17.22
C VAL A 27 6.96 -7.86 -15.94
N ILE A 28 7.36 -8.47 -14.81
CA ILE A 28 6.71 -8.27 -13.51
C ILE A 28 6.84 -6.80 -13.08
N PHE A 29 8.06 -6.26 -13.11
CA PHE A 29 8.32 -4.86 -12.76
C PHE A 29 7.57 -3.90 -13.68
N LEU A 30 7.57 -4.14 -14.99
CA LEU A 30 6.86 -3.30 -15.94
C LEU A 30 5.35 -3.32 -15.68
N TYR A 31 4.77 -4.48 -15.37
CA TYR A 31 3.34 -4.56 -15.01
C TYR A 31 3.02 -3.68 -13.80
N ALA A 32 3.82 -3.79 -12.74
CA ALA A 32 3.68 -3.00 -11.52
C ALA A 32 3.76 -1.51 -11.77
N PHE A 33 4.79 -1.09 -12.50
CA PHE A 33 4.98 0.30 -12.87
C PHE A 33 3.79 0.85 -13.66
N LEU A 34 3.19 0.03 -14.54
CA LEU A 34 2.00 0.42 -15.29
C LEU A 34 0.73 0.45 -14.43
N HIS A 35 0.63 -0.45 -13.45
CA HIS A 35 -0.47 -0.52 -12.49
C HIS A 35 -0.44 0.72 -11.58
N GLU A 36 0.63 0.92 -10.83
CA GLU A 36 0.80 2.10 -9.96
C GLU A 36 0.82 3.40 -10.77
N GLY A 37 1.48 3.38 -11.93
CA GLY A 37 1.48 4.49 -12.88
C GLY A 37 0.08 4.84 -13.38
N GLY A 38 -0.82 3.87 -13.43
CA GLY A 38 -2.22 4.07 -13.79
C GLY A 38 -2.96 4.90 -12.73
N HIS A 39 -2.80 4.55 -11.46
CA HIS A 39 -3.35 5.34 -10.36
C HIS A 39 -2.77 6.77 -10.35
N ALA A 40 -1.44 6.87 -10.44
CA ALA A 40 -0.73 8.16 -10.45
C ALA A 40 -1.17 9.06 -11.61
N LEU A 41 -1.36 8.49 -12.80
CA LEU A 41 -1.83 9.23 -13.96
C LEU A 41 -3.21 9.86 -13.73
N LEU A 42 -4.14 9.11 -13.13
CA LEU A 42 -5.48 9.63 -12.84
C LEU A 42 -5.47 10.67 -11.72
N VAL A 43 -4.62 10.51 -10.70
CA VAL A 43 -4.40 11.54 -9.67
C VAL A 43 -3.99 12.87 -10.33
N LEU A 44 -2.98 12.83 -11.21
CA LEU A 44 -2.49 14.02 -11.90
C LEU A 44 -3.55 14.63 -12.83
N LEU A 45 -4.32 13.80 -13.55
CA LEU A 45 -5.39 14.27 -14.43
C LEU A 45 -6.54 14.94 -13.68
N PHE A 46 -6.81 14.54 -12.44
CA PHE A 46 -7.82 15.16 -11.59
C PHE A 46 -7.28 16.36 -10.78
N GLY A 47 -6.01 16.73 -10.96
CA GLY A 47 -5.39 17.88 -10.30
C GLY A 47 -4.86 17.61 -8.89
N GLY A 48 -4.74 16.34 -8.52
CA GLY A 48 -4.08 15.92 -7.29
C GLY A 48 -2.56 15.87 -7.42
N THR A 49 -1.89 15.75 -6.29
CA THR A 49 -0.43 15.62 -6.21
C THR A 49 -0.07 14.24 -5.70
N VAL A 50 0.75 13.52 -6.46
CA VAL A 50 1.34 12.25 -6.01
C VAL A 50 2.48 12.58 -5.05
N THR A 51 2.38 12.12 -3.81
CA THR A 51 3.36 12.36 -2.75
C THR A 51 4.36 11.22 -2.63
N GLU A 52 3.95 10.02 -3.01
CA GLU A 52 4.79 8.81 -2.98
C GLU A 52 4.45 7.89 -4.14
N PHE A 53 5.47 7.26 -4.72
CA PHE A 53 5.34 6.34 -5.84
C PHE A 53 6.37 5.23 -5.67
N GLU A 54 5.93 4.08 -5.16
CA GLU A 54 6.80 2.94 -4.87
C GLU A 54 6.41 1.74 -5.74
N VAL A 55 7.41 1.15 -6.39
CA VAL A 55 7.25 0.00 -7.31
C VAL A 55 8.19 -1.14 -6.92
N ASP A 56 8.99 -0.97 -5.87
CA ASP A 56 9.79 -2.03 -5.31
C ASP A 56 8.90 -3.13 -4.72
N PHE A 57 9.19 -4.37 -5.10
CA PHE A 57 8.53 -5.59 -4.61
C PHE A 57 9.35 -6.32 -3.54
N PHE A 58 10.60 -5.93 -3.37
CA PHE A 58 11.54 -6.63 -2.49
C PHE A 58 11.46 -6.12 -1.05
N THR A 59 11.07 -4.86 -0.87
CA THR A 59 11.10 -4.18 0.43
C THR A 59 9.70 -3.80 0.92
N TYR A 60 8.82 -3.36 0.02
CA TYR A 60 7.45 -2.93 0.33
C TYR A 60 6.45 -3.52 -0.67
N SER A 61 5.15 -3.43 -0.37
CA SER A 61 4.11 -3.63 -1.38
C SER A 61 4.07 -2.39 -2.29
N PRO A 62 4.03 -2.54 -3.62
CA PRO A 62 3.85 -1.40 -4.53
C PRO A 62 2.63 -0.59 -4.14
N HIS A 63 2.77 0.73 -4.07
CA HIS A 63 1.69 1.63 -3.71
C HIS A 63 1.95 3.06 -4.19
N ILE A 64 0.88 3.84 -4.20
CA ILE A 64 0.95 5.28 -4.38
C ILE A 64 0.27 6.00 -3.22
N SER A 65 0.83 7.14 -2.83
CA SER A 65 0.20 8.08 -1.89
C SER A 65 -0.07 9.39 -2.61
N TYR A 66 -1.22 10.02 -2.35
CA TYR A 66 -1.60 11.25 -3.02
C TYR A 66 -2.48 12.17 -2.17
N VAL A 67 -2.44 13.46 -2.48
CA VAL A 67 -3.24 14.51 -1.85
C VAL A 67 -3.96 15.36 -2.89
N GLY A 68 -4.96 16.14 -2.46
CA GLY A 68 -5.66 17.10 -3.33
C GLY A 68 -6.89 16.56 -4.06
N ILE A 69 -7.32 15.33 -3.78
CA ILE A 69 -8.53 14.73 -4.35
C ILE A 69 -9.57 14.46 -3.24
N SER A 70 -10.65 15.25 -3.24
CA SER A 70 -11.75 15.14 -2.27
C SER A 70 -13.02 14.50 -2.84
N ASN A 71 -13.19 14.47 -4.16
CA ASN A 71 -14.40 13.95 -4.78
C ASN A 71 -14.40 12.40 -4.77
N PRO A 72 -15.41 11.72 -4.19
CA PRO A 72 -15.47 10.26 -4.12
C PRO A 72 -15.41 9.60 -5.50
N MET A 73 -16.08 10.16 -6.51
CA MET A 73 -16.08 9.58 -7.85
C MET A 73 -14.70 9.67 -8.51
N GLN A 74 -13.94 10.74 -8.24
CA GLN A 74 -12.55 10.84 -8.70
C GLN A 74 -11.66 9.79 -8.02
N ARG A 75 -11.85 9.55 -6.72
CA ARG A 75 -11.16 8.47 -6.00
C ARG A 75 -11.51 7.10 -6.58
N ALA A 76 -12.78 6.86 -6.89
CA ALA A 76 -13.23 5.63 -7.54
C ALA A 76 -12.52 5.40 -8.89
N PHE A 77 -12.43 6.43 -9.73
CA PHE A 77 -11.70 6.33 -10.99
C PHE A 77 -10.20 6.11 -10.78
N ILE A 78 -9.58 6.81 -9.83
CA ILE A 78 -8.18 6.59 -9.47
C ILE A 78 -7.97 5.12 -9.10
N SER A 79 -8.81 4.52 -8.26
CA SER A 79 -8.73 3.10 -7.90
C SER A 79 -8.89 2.16 -9.10
N LEU A 80 -9.65 2.53 -10.13
CA LEU A 80 -9.70 1.75 -11.37
C LEU A 80 -8.47 1.90 -12.26
N GLY A 81 -7.66 2.94 -12.05
CA GLY A 81 -6.47 3.25 -12.85
C GLY A 81 -5.52 2.08 -12.97
N GLY A 82 -5.17 1.45 -11.84
CA GLY A 82 -4.28 0.30 -11.79
C GLY A 82 -4.74 -0.90 -12.61
N PRO A 83 -5.94 -1.46 -12.36
CA PRO A 83 -6.39 -2.64 -13.10
C PRO A 83 -6.78 -2.37 -14.57
N LEU A 84 -7.23 -1.15 -14.92
CA LEU A 84 -7.73 -0.86 -16.29
C LEU A 84 -6.69 -0.24 -17.23
N LEU A 85 -5.84 0.68 -16.78
CA LEU A 85 -4.94 1.39 -17.70
C LEU A 85 -3.87 0.50 -18.35
N PRO A 86 -3.30 -0.52 -17.68
CA PRO A 86 -2.40 -1.48 -18.32
C PRO A 86 -3.04 -2.19 -19.53
N LEU A 87 -4.37 -2.33 -19.56
CA LEU A 87 -5.09 -2.96 -20.68
C LEU A 87 -5.02 -2.16 -21.98
N ILE A 88 -4.70 -0.86 -21.92
CA ILE A 88 -4.43 -0.06 -23.13
C ILE A 88 -3.29 -0.67 -23.95
N LEU A 89 -2.36 -1.37 -23.30
CA LEU A 89 -1.25 -2.04 -23.97
C LEU A 89 -1.65 -3.29 -24.77
N VAL A 90 -2.85 -3.85 -24.55
CA VAL A 90 -3.32 -5.04 -25.29
C VAL A 90 -3.26 -4.79 -26.79
N LEU A 91 -3.73 -3.63 -27.25
CA LEU A 91 -3.75 -3.29 -28.68
C LEU A 91 -2.34 -3.15 -29.29
N PRO A 92 -1.45 -2.27 -28.81
CA PRO A 92 -0.11 -2.11 -29.38
C PRO A 92 0.73 -3.39 -29.25
N LEU A 93 0.63 -4.13 -28.14
CA LEU A 93 1.34 -5.41 -27.98
C LEU A 93 0.83 -6.47 -28.97
N THR A 94 -0.48 -6.51 -29.22
CA THR A 94 -1.05 -7.42 -30.23
C THR A 94 -0.58 -7.05 -31.63
N LEU A 95 -0.53 -5.76 -31.97
CA LEU A 95 0.01 -5.29 -33.25
C LEU A 95 1.49 -5.63 -33.40
N LEU A 96 2.28 -5.42 -32.34
CA LEU A 96 3.70 -5.75 -32.29
C LEU A 96 3.92 -7.25 -32.48
N LEU A 97 3.16 -8.09 -31.76
CA LEU A 97 3.19 -9.55 -31.85
C LEU A 97 3.00 -10.04 -33.30
N ARG A 98 2.08 -9.39 -34.03
CA ARG A 98 1.77 -9.73 -35.43
C ARG A 98 2.81 -9.24 -36.43
N ARG A 99 3.39 -8.06 -36.22
CA ARG A 99 4.31 -7.42 -37.18
C ARG A 99 5.73 -7.95 -37.04
N THR A 100 6.16 -8.28 -35.83
CA THR A 100 7.55 -8.68 -35.60
C THR A 100 7.82 -10.12 -36.04
N LYS A 101 8.97 -10.33 -36.68
CA LYS A 101 9.50 -11.67 -37.00
C LYS A 101 10.43 -12.20 -35.90
N ASN A 102 10.88 -11.33 -34.98
CA ASN A 102 11.84 -11.68 -33.93
C ASN A 102 11.14 -12.49 -32.83
N LEU A 103 11.60 -13.72 -32.62
CA LEU A 103 11.05 -14.66 -31.64
C LEU A 103 11.13 -14.15 -30.19
N VAL A 104 12.17 -13.38 -29.85
CA VAL A 104 12.31 -12.81 -28.49
C VAL A 104 11.22 -11.76 -28.27
N VAL A 105 11.03 -10.84 -29.21
CA VAL A 105 9.98 -9.81 -29.13
C VAL A 105 8.59 -10.46 -29.12
N GLN A 106 8.36 -11.51 -29.93
CA GLN A 106 7.12 -12.29 -29.88
C GLN A 106 6.91 -12.93 -28.51
N GLY A 107 7.97 -13.52 -27.93
CA GLY A 107 7.94 -14.12 -26.60
C GLY A 107 7.62 -13.12 -25.49
N THR A 108 8.35 -12.01 -25.43
CA THR A 108 8.13 -10.95 -24.44
C THR A 108 6.73 -10.35 -24.57
N SER A 109 6.26 -10.07 -25.79
CA SER A 109 4.91 -9.54 -26.02
C SER A 109 3.84 -10.52 -25.54
N LEU A 110 4.05 -11.83 -25.77
CA LEU A 110 3.13 -12.87 -25.33
C LEU A 110 3.10 -13.03 -23.80
N LEU A 111 4.25 -12.87 -23.14
CA LEU A 111 4.33 -12.85 -21.68
C LEU A 111 3.60 -11.64 -21.09
N LEU A 112 3.82 -10.43 -21.62
CA LEU A 112 3.10 -9.22 -21.19
C LEU A 112 1.59 -9.33 -21.42
N LEU A 113 1.16 -9.81 -22.58
CA LEU A 113 -0.26 -10.03 -22.84
C LEU A 113 -0.86 -11.10 -21.90
N GLY A 114 -0.07 -12.10 -21.55
CA GLY A 114 -0.45 -13.15 -20.60
C GLY A 114 -0.57 -12.65 -19.16
N SER A 115 0.23 -11.66 -18.75
CA SER A 115 0.19 -11.11 -17.39
C SER A 115 -0.98 -10.15 -17.15
N LEU A 116 -1.54 -9.54 -18.21
CA LEU A 116 -2.68 -8.61 -18.11
C LEU A 116 -4.04 -9.31 -17.92
N LEU A 117 -4.18 -10.55 -18.40
CA LEU A 117 -5.46 -11.30 -18.35
C LEU A 117 -5.89 -11.70 -16.92
N PRO A 118 -4.99 -12.21 -16.05
CA PRO A 118 -5.32 -12.55 -14.67
C PRO A 118 -5.91 -11.39 -13.88
N THR A 119 -5.43 -10.16 -14.09
CA THR A 119 -5.92 -8.96 -13.40
C THR A 119 -7.44 -8.82 -13.54
N LEU A 120 -7.98 -9.02 -14.74
CA LEU A 120 -9.42 -8.97 -14.98
C LEU A 120 -10.20 -10.06 -14.23
N LEU A 121 -9.66 -11.27 -14.13
CA LEU A 121 -10.29 -12.37 -13.40
C LEU A 121 -10.24 -12.13 -11.89
N VAL A 122 -9.13 -11.60 -11.38
CA VAL A 122 -8.99 -11.17 -9.99
C VAL A 122 -10.01 -10.07 -9.68
N SER A 123 -10.17 -9.08 -10.57
CA SER A 123 -11.20 -8.04 -10.45
C SER A 123 -12.62 -8.60 -10.41
N VAL A 124 -12.94 -9.63 -11.20
CA VAL A 124 -14.23 -10.35 -11.10
C VAL A 124 -14.39 -10.99 -9.72
N GLY A 125 -13.37 -11.70 -9.25
CA GLY A 125 -13.36 -12.36 -7.95
C GLY A 125 -13.58 -11.37 -6.80
N ILE A 126 -12.81 -10.27 -6.78
CA ILE A 126 -12.93 -9.20 -5.78
C ILE A 126 -14.32 -8.56 -5.83
N SER A 127 -14.84 -8.25 -7.02
CA SER A 127 -16.16 -7.65 -7.16
C SER A 127 -17.28 -8.55 -6.62
N LEU A 128 -17.21 -9.86 -6.91
CA LEU A 128 -18.18 -10.83 -6.37
C LEU A 128 -18.05 -10.93 -4.86
N ALA A 129 -16.83 -11.06 -4.36
CA ALA A 129 -16.56 -11.23 -2.94
C ALA A 129 -16.94 -9.97 -2.13
N TYR A 130 -16.72 -8.77 -2.67
CA TYR A 130 -17.26 -7.52 -2.12
C TYR A 130 -18.80 -7.53 -2.10
N GLY A 131 -19.45 -8.00 -3.16
CA GLY A 131 -20.91 -8.17 -3.21
C GLY A 131 -21.49 -9.17 -2.21
N PHE A 132 -20.69 -10.16 -1.77
CA PHE A 132 -21.05 -11.10 -0.71
C PHE A 132 -20.63 -10.63 0.69
N GLY A 133 -20.02 -9.44 0.82
CA GLY A 133 -19.58 -8.87 2.09
C GLY A 133 -18.34 -9.55 2.68
N SER A 134 -17.49 -10.15 1.84
CA SER A 134 -16.36 -10.99 2.27
C SER A 134 -14.98 -10.41 1.95
N VAL A 135 -14.87 -9.14 1.55
CA VAL A 135 -13.60 -8.49 1.17
C VAL A 135 -13.51 -7.10 1.77
N ASP A 136 -12.37 -6.81 2.40
CA ASP A 136 -12.02 -5.50 2.94
C ASP A 136 -11.64 -4.52 1.81
N ALA A 137 -11.81 -3.21 2.04
CA ALA A 137 -11.61 -2.15 1.05
C ALA A 137 -10.13 -1.82 0.74
N SER A 138 -9.18 -2.72 1.02
CA SER A 138 -7.76 -2.51 0.71
C SER A 138 -7.45 -2.69 -0.79
N GLU A 139 -8.23 -3.50 -1.49
CA GLU A 139 -8.07 -3.81 -2.91
C GLU A 139 -8.64 -2.73 -3.83
N ASP A 140 -7.98 -2.44 -4.95
CA ASP A 140 -8.36 -1.38 -5.90
C ASP A 140 -9.81 -1.45 -6.39
N VAL A 141 -10.26 -2.66 -6.73
CA VAL A 141 -11.62 -2.87 -7.23
C VAL A 141 -12.64 -2.77 -6.10
N ALA A 142 -12.27 -3.14 -4.87
CA ALA A 142 -13.10 -2.95 -3.69
C ALA A 142 -13.24 -1.45 -3.36
N ARG A 143 -12.14 -0.68 -3.41
CA ARG A 143 -12.14 0.79 -3.28
C ARG A 143 -12.99 1.45 -4.34
N PHE A 144 -12.90 1.00 -5.59
CA PHE A 144 -13.77 1.50 -6.65
C PHE A 144 -15.25 1.29 -6.32
N LEU A 145 -15.64 0.08 -5.90
CA LEU A 145 -17.02 -0.25 -5.54
C LEU A 145 -17.50 0.59 -4.35
N PHE A 146 -16.64 0.76 -3.35
CA PHE A 146 -16.89 1.57 -2.19
C PHE A 146 -17.16 3.05 -2.55
N TYR A 147 -16.25 3.69 -3.28
CA TYR A 147 -16.37 5.10 -3.63
C TYR A 147 -17.42 5.41 -4.72
N SER A 148 -17.68 4.46 -5.63
CA SER A 148 -18.67 4.65 -6.70
C SER A 148 -20.09 4.29 -6.27
N GLY A 149 -20.25 3.42 -5.28
CA GLY A 149 -21.55 2.86 -4.88
C GLY A 149 -22.19 1.97 -5.96
N PHE A 150 -21.43 1.52 -6.97
CA PHE A 150 -21.98 0.66 -8.01
C PHE A 150 -22.28 -0.74 -7.51
N ASN A 151 -23.26 -1.38 -8.15
CA ASN A 151 -23.64 -2.75 -7.83
C ASN A 151 -22.46 -3.71 -8.09
N PRO A 152 -21.96 -4.44 -7.08
CA PRO A 152 -20.77 -5.28 -7.22
C PRO A 152 -20.92 -6.39 -8.26
N PHE A 153 -22.12 -6.96 -8.41
CA PHE A 153 -22.39 -8.00 -9.41
C PHE A 153 -22.40 -7.45 -10.83
N MET A 154 -22.84 -6.20 -11.03
CA MET A 154 -22.74 -5.54 -12.34
C MET A 154 -21.30 -5.27 -12.72
N VAL A 155 -20.47 -4.82 -11.77
CA VAL A 155 -19.05 -4.57 -11.99
C VAL A 155 -18.31 -5.87 -12.28
N ALA A 156 -18.60 -6.95 -11.55
CA ALA A 156 -18.12 -8.29 -11.85
C ALA A 156 -18.50 -8.72 -13.28
N GLY A 157 -19.76 -8.49 -13.68
CA GLY A 157 -20.24 -8.75 -15.04
C GLY A 157 -19.48 -7.94 -16.10
N ALA A 158 -19.20 -6.66 -15.83
CA ALA A 158 -18.44 -5.80 -16.73
C ALA A 158 -16.99 -6.27 -16.92
N PHE A 159 -16.29 -6.61 -15.82
CA PHE A 159 -14.94 -7.19 -15.90
C PHE A 159 -14.93 -8.54 -16.61
N LEU A 160 -15.94 -9.38 -16.41
CA LEU A 160 -16.07 -10.66 -17.12
C LEU A 160 -16.28 -10.45 -18.63
N ILE A 161 -17.13 -9.51 -19.02
CA ILE A 161 -17.33 -9.14 -20.43
C ILE A 161 -16.02 -8.62 -21.02
N LEU A 162 -15.30 -7.76 -20.30
CA LEU A 162 -14.02 -7.21 -20.74
C LEU A 162 -12.96 -8.32 -20.88
N PHE A 163 -12.91 -9.27 -19.95
CA PHE A 163 -12.05 -10.45 -20.02
C PHE A 163 -12.35 -11.28 -21.27
N VAL A 164 -13.63 -11.64 -21.50
CA VAL A 164 -14.04 -12.43 -22.67
C VAL A 164 -13.74 -11.69 -23.97
N ALA A 165 -14.05 -10.39 -24.04
CA ALA A 165 -13.75 -9.55 -25.20
C ALA A 165 -12.24 -9.52 -25.49
N THR A 166 -11.42 -9.31 -24.47
CA THR A 166 -9.96 -9.29 -24.57
C THR A 166 -9.42 -10.65 -25.02
N LEU A 167 -9.90 -11.74 -24.42
CA LEU A 167 -9.50 -13.10 -24.78
C LEU A 167 -9.87 -13.43 -26.23
N VAL A 168 -11.10 -13.12 -26.65
CA VAL A 168 -11.56 -13.33 -28.04
C VAL A 168 -10.74 -12.49 -29.00
N PHE A 169 -10.44 -11.22 -28.67
CA PHE A 169 -9.59 -10.36 -29.47
C PHE A 169 -8.19 -10.96 -29.65
N LEU A 170 -7.55 -11.41 -28.56
CA LEU A 170 -6.23 -12.04 -28.60
C LEU A 170 -6.21 -13.33 -29.42
N LEU A 171 -7.25 -14.15 -29.32
CA LEU A 171 -7.35 -15.40 -30.07
C LEU A 171 -7.66 -15.18 -31.55
N LYS A 172 -8.65 -14.35 -31.88
CA LYS A 172 -9.12 -14.14 -33.26
C LYS A 172 -8.26 -13.14 -34.04
N VAL A 173 -7.93 -12.00 -33.42
CA VAL A 173 -7.18 -10.91 -34.07
C VAL A 173 -5.68 -11.09 -33.86
N GLY A 174 -5.28 -11.36 -32.61
CA GLY A 174 -3.87 -11.52 -32.25
C GLY A 174 -3.22 -12.84 -32.70
N ARG A 175 -4.03 -13.87 -32.97
CA ARG A 175 -3.56 -15.24 -33.28
C ARG A 175 -2.53 -15.75 -32.26
N VAL A 176 -2.73 -15.39 -30.98
CA VAL A 176 -1.80 -15.69 -29.90
C VAL A 176 -1.50 -17.20 -29.80
N LYS A 177 -2.48 -18.05 -30.14
CA LYS A 177 -2.29 -19.51 -30.20
C LYS A 177 -1.19 -19.94 -31.16
N ASP A 178 -1.16 -19.39 -32.37
CA ASP A 178 -0.18 -19.77 -33.40
C ASP A 178 1.23 -19.34 -32.99
N VAL A 179 1.34 -18.13 -32.44
CA VAL A 179 2.60 -17.57 -31.96
C VAL A 179 3.10 -18.33 -30.73
N TYR A 180 2.22 -18.67 -29.79
CA TYR A 180 2.53 -19.52 -28.64
C TYR A 180 3.08 -20.89 -29.09
N VAL A 181 2.43 -21.55 -30.04
CA VAL A 181 2.89 -22.85 -30.57
C VAL A 181 4.27 -22.71 -31.23
N LYS A 182 4.50 -21.63 -31.99
CA LYS A 182 5.80 -21.33 -32.62
C LYS A 182 6.90 -21.13 -31.58
N ILE A 183 6.65 -20.32 -30.55
CA ILE A 183 7.60 -20.07 -29.46
C ILE A 183 7.87 -21.36 -28.67
N LYS A 184 6.82 -22.12 -28.32
CA LYS A 184 6.95 -23.39 -27.61
C LYS A 184 7.79 -24.41 -28.38
N ARG A 185 7.67 -24.47 -29.72
CA ARG A 185 8.53 -25.30 -30.56
C ARG A 185 9.98 -24.80 -30.58
N ALA A 186 10.19 -23.49 -30.74
CA ALA A 186 11.53 -22.89 -30.71
C ALA A 186 12.24 -23.14 -29.36
N LEU A 187 11.50 -23.02 -28.25
CA LEU A 187 12.00 -23.31 -26.92
C LEU A 187 12.19 -24.81 -26.69
N ARG A 188 11.42 -25.72 -27.31
CA ARG A 188 11.59 -27.17 -27.13
C ARG A 188 12.84 -27.74 -27.79
N GLY A 189 13.43 -27.05 -28.77
CA GLY A 189 14.63 -27.51 -29.49
C GLY A 189 14.40 -28.82 -30.28
N PRO A 190 15.41 -29.31 -31.02
CA PRO A 190 15.36 -30.64 -31.62
C PRO A 190 15.28 -31.68 -30.51
N THR A 191 14.47 -32.71 -30.73
CA THR A 191 13.94 -33.68 -29.75
C THR A 191 14.98 -34.52 -28.97
N ASP A 192 16.28 -34.30 -29.19
CA ASP A 192 17.35 -35.26 -28.94
C ASP A 192 18.37 -34.86 -27.85
N LYS A 193 18.23 -33.70 -27.20
CA LYS A 193 19.12 -33.26 -26.09
C LYS A 193 18.33 -32.73 -24.90
N ARG A 194 17.76 -33.65 -24.09
CA ARG A 194 16.68 -33.35 -23.11
C ARG A 194 17.08 -32.92 -21.70
N SER A 195 18.35 -32.94 -21.27
CA SER A 195 18.64 -32.76 -19.83
C SER A 195 18.70 -31.30 -19.32
N PRO A 196 19.56 -30.40 -19.84
CA PRO A 196 19.81 -29.10 -19.19
C PRO A 196 18.70 -28.07 -19.38
N MET A 197 17.94 -28.16 -20.47
CA MET A 197 16.88 -27.19 -20.80
C MET A 197 15.57 -27.44 -20.03
N LEU A 198 15.38 -28.66 -19.52
CA LEU A 198 14.26 -29.01 -18.64
C LEU A 198 14.49 -28.46 -17.23
N VAL A 199 15.71 -28.63 -16.70
CA VAL A 199 16.11 -28.10 -15.39
C VAL A 199 16.03 -26.57 -15.37
N ALA A 200 16.52 -25.91 -16.43
CA ALA A 200 16.37 -24.46 -16.60
C ALA A 200 14.92 -23.96 -16.51
N ARG A 201 13.97 -24.69 -17.11
CA ARG A 201 12.55 -24.33 -17.06
C ARG A 201 11.95 -24.52 -15.69
N ILE A 202 12.30 -25.62 -15.01
CA ILE A 202 11.83 -25.88 -13.65
C ILE A 202 12.32 -24.76 -12.73
N ILE A 203 13.59 -24.35 -12.82
CA ILE A 203 14.14 -23.25 -12.01
C ILE A 203 13.39 -21.95 -12.28
N VAL A 204 13.20 -21.56 -13.55
CA VAL A 204 12.46 -20.33 -13.89
C VAL A 204 11.01 -20.39 -13.40
N THR A 205 10.32 -21.51 -13.60
CA THR A 205 8.93 -21.68 -13.15
C THR A 205 8.83 -21.63 -11.63
N VAL A 206 9.75 -22.25 -10.90
CA VAL A 206 9.80 -22.22 -9.43
C VAL A 206 10.10 -20.80 -8.93
N VAL A 207 11.03 -20.07 -9.54
CA VAL A 207 11.32 -18.68 -9.16
C VAL A 207 10.13 -17.75 -9.42
N VAL A 208 9.45 -17.89 -10.57
CA VAL A 208 8.25 -17.11 -10.89
C VAL A 208 7.09 -17.46 -9.96
N LEU A 209 6.90 -18.75 -9.61
CA LEU A 209 5.90 -19.18 -8.64
C LEU A 209 6.24 -18.66 -7.23
N ALA A 210 7.51 -18.72 -6.82
CA ALA A 210 7.95 -18.21 -5.51
C ALA A 210 7.72 -16.70 -5.40
N LEU A 211 8.06 -15.93 -6.44
CA LEU A 211 7.76 -14.50 -6.52
C LEU A 211 6.25 -14.25 -6.50
N GLY A 212 5.47 -15.01 -7.27
CA GLY A 212 4.01 -14.93 -7.27
C GLY A 212 3.42 -15.22 -5.89
N THR A 213 3.94 -16.20 -5.15
CA THR A 213 3.49 -16.50 -3.78
C THR A 213 3.92 -15.45 -2.77
N VAL A 214 5.07 -14.80 -2.94
CA VAL A 214 5.50 -13.69 -2.06
C VAL A 214 4.60 -12.47 -2.27
N VAL A 215 4.30 -12.13 -3.53
CA VAL A 215 3.36 -11.05 -3.86
C VAL A 215 1.96 -11.32 -3.28
N ILE A 216 1.44 -12.54 -3.47
CA ILE A 216 0.13 -12.94 -2.92
C ILE A 216 0.14 -12.94 -1.39
N ARG A 217 1.25 -13.35 -0.76
CA ARG A 217 1.35 -13.39 0.70
C ARG A 217 1.42 -11.98 1.30
N HIS A 218 2.14 -11.05 0.68
CA HIS A 218 2.14 -9.64 1.10
C HIS A 218 0.85 -8.88 0.80
N THR A 219 -0.01 -9.38 -0.10
CA THR A 219 -1.37 -8.85 -0.28
C THR A 219 -2.38 -9.45 0.69
N ILE A 220 -2.10 -10.61 1.30
CA ILE A 220 -2.99 -11.30 2.25
C ILE A 220 -2.60 -11.04 3.71
N ASP A 221 -1.31 -10.90 4.01
CA ASP A 221 -0.83 -10.55 5.35
C ASP A 221 -0.97 -9.03 5.53
N GLY A 222 -2.06 -8.62 6.20
CA GLY A 222 -2.42 -7.23 6.46
C GLY A 222 -1.33 -6.41 7.15
N ASP A 223 -1.44 -5.10 6.91
CA ASP A 223 -0.70 -3.96 7.45
C ASP A 223 0.41 -4.31 8.44
N GLN A 224 1.64 -4.21 7.96
CA GLN A 224 2.79 -4.06 8.85
C GLN A 224 2.73 -2.67 9.51
N PRO A 225 2.97 -2.57 10.83
CA PRO A 225 3.02 -1.30 11.53
C PRO A 225 4.13 -0.43 10.92
N VAL A 226 3.74 0.73 10.40
CA VAL A 226 4.64 1.69 9.77
C VAL A 226 5.28 2.52 10.89
N ASN A 227 6.52 2.17 11.26
CA ASN A 227 7.38 3.03 12.07
C ASN A 227 7.99 4.11 11.17
N GLN A 228 7.33 5.27 11.09
CA GLN A 228 7.93 6.47 10.52
C GLN A 228 8.13 7.51 11.63
N PRO A 229 9.33 8.11 11.75
CA PRO A 229 9.55 9.21 12.69
C PRO A 229 8.70 10.41 12.25
N LEU A 230 7.94 10.98 13.19
CA LEU A 230 7.10 12.15 12.93
C LEU A 230 7.99 13.37 12.68
N SER A 231 7.88 13.97 11.49
CA SER A 231 8.49 15.26 11.18
C SER A 231 7.53 16.40 11.46
N TYR A 232 8.08 17.61 11.63
CA TYR A 232 7.33 18.88 11.58
C TYR A 232 6.37 18.87 10.38
N HIS A 233 5.06 19.02 10.62
CA HIS A 233 3.97 18.94 9.62
C HIS A 233 3.65 17.52 9.12
N THR A 234 3.58 16.53 10.01
CA THR A 234 3.06 15.21 9.63
C THR A 234 1.54 15.27 9.46
N ARG A 235 1.03 14.66 8.39
CA ARG A 235 -0.41 14.52 8.16
C ARG A 235 -0.79 13.05 8.16
N ILE A 236 -1.75 12.69 9.00
CA ILE A 236 -2.35 11.36 9.07
C ILE A 236 -3.79 11.48 8.59
N ASP A 237 -4.12 10.73 7.55
CA ASP A 237 -5.50 10.55 7.09
C ASP A 237 -5.91 9.10 7.39
N VAL A 238 -6.95 8.91 8.19
CA VAL A 238 -7.53 7.61 8.50
C VAL A 238 -8.96 7.59 7.97
N ASP A 239 -9.24 6.72 7.01
CA ASP A 239 -10.62 6.35 6.71
C ASP A 239 -11.06 5.40 7.83
N LEU A 240 -12.05 5.83 8.61
CA LEU A 240 -12.46 5.07 9.79
C LEU A 240 -13.08 3.73 9.40
N GLN A 241 -13.43 3.55 8.13
CA GLN A 241 -14.01 2.33 7.57
C GLN A 241 -12.96 1.27 7.26
N ASP A 242 -11.70 1.68 7.10
CA ASP A 242 -10.57 0.78 6.98
C ASP A 242 -10.24 0.15 8.35
N VAL A 243 -10.72 0.77 9.43
CA VAL A 243 -10.69 0.21 10.78
C VAL A 243 -11.95 -0.64 10.95
N LYS A 244 -11.81 -1.95 11.18
CA LYS A 244 -12.95 -2.84 11.43
C LYS A 244 -13.64 -2.45 12.74
N ALA A 245 -14.93 -2.75 12.85
CA ALA A 245 -15.72 -2.47 14.05
C ALA A 245 -15.22 -3.22 15.31
N ASP A 246 -14.39 -4.24 15.12
CA ASP A 246 -13.71 -5.03 16.15
C ASP A 246 -12.18 -4.85 16.15
N SER A 247 -11.64 -3.93 15.33
CA SER A 247 -10.21 -3.65 15.26
C SER A 247 -9.86 -2.24 15.71
N THR A 248 -8.60 -2.09 16.07
CA THR A 248 -7.95 -0.84 16.48
C THR A 248 -6.93 -0.47 15.43
N PHE A 249 -6.98 0.76 14.91
CA PHE A 249 -5.91 1.30 14.07
C PHE A 249 -4.88 1.96 14.98
N PHE A 250 -3.61 1.63 14.75
CA PHE A 250 -2.48 2.24 15.45
C PHE A 250 -1.57 2.92 14.46
N HIS A 251 -1.28 4.20 14.70
CA HIS A 251 -0.14 4.88 14.09
C HIS A 251 0.95 5.04 15.13
N THR A 252 2.02 4.26 15.01
CA THR A 252 3.14 4.25 15.97
C THR A 252 4.24 5.21 15.56
N PHE A 253 4.84 5.87 16.54
CA PHE A 253 5.97 6.76 16.34
C PHE A 253 6.90 6.75 17.55
N ALA A 254 8.19 6.98 17.29
CA ALA A 254 9.20 7.10 18.33
C ALA A 254 9.53 8.58 18.57
N VAL A 255 9.78 8.92 19.84
CA VAL A 255 10.30 10.21 20.28
C VAL A 255 11.71 9.99 20.78
N GLU A 256 12.70 10.60 20.13
CA GLU A 256 14.12 10.44 20.47
C GLU A 256 14.58 11.46 21.53
N ASP A 257 14.03 12.68 21.49
CA ASP A 257 14.29 13.76 22.43
C ASP A 257 12.95 14.30 22.98
N PRO A 258 12.89 14.81 24.22
CA PRO A 258 11.69 15.45 24.74
C PRO A 258 11.14 16.49 23.76
N THR A 259 9.88 16.33 23.35
CA THR A 259 9.28 17.09 22.25
C THR A 259 7.85 17.48 22.60
N VAL A 260 7.50 18.74 22.32
CA VAL A 260 6.14 19.25 22.50
C VAL A 260 5.34 18.93 21.24
N PHE A 261 4.14 18.40 21.40
CA PHE A 261 3.26 18.04 20.29
C PHE A 261 1.95 18.82 20.30
N ASP A 262 1.55 19.25 19.11
CA ASP A 262 0.24 19.83 18.84
C ASP A 262 -0.48 18.99 17.78
N PHE A 263 -1.51 18.26 18.22
CA PHE A 263 -2.38 17.48 17.37
C PHE A 263 -3.61 18.30 17.01
N VAL A 264 -3.69 18.70 15.74
CA VAL A 264 -4.84 19.43 15.17
C VAL A 264 -5.61 18.46 14.29
N TYR A 265 -6.84 18.13 14.65
CA TYR A 265 -7.59 17.12 13.94
C TYR A 265 -8.99 17.57 13.55
N SER A 266 -9.46 17.07 12.42
CA SER A 266 -10.85 17.13 11.99
C SER A 266 -11.40 15.72 11.89
N LEU A 267 -12.67 15.59 12.26
CA LEU A 267 -13.32 14.32 12.41
C LEU A 267 -14.73 14.40 11.82
N ASP A 268 -15.13 13.39 11.07
CA ASP A 268 -16.52 13.18 10.70
C ASP A 268 -16.87 11.73 11.00
N THR A 269 -17.78 11.50 11.96
CA THR A 269 -18.13 10.15 12.43
C THR A 269 -19.63 9.92 12.46
N HIS A 270 -20.04 8.78 11.92
CA HIS A 270 -21.41 8.29 11.94
C HIS A 270 -21.62 7.15 12.95
N SER A 271 -20.58 6.74 13.65
CA SER A 271 -20.56 5.76 14.74
C SER A 271 -19.74 6.30 15.91
N ASP A 272 -19.91 5.73 17.10
CA ASP A 272 -19.07 6.09 18.25
C ASP A 272 -17.64 5.59 18.02
N ILE A 273 -16.68 6.51 18.12
CA ILE A 273 -15.26 6.18 18.08
C ILE A 273 -14.57 6.70 19.34
N THR A 274 -13.37 6.18 19.58
CA THR A 274 -12.41 6.69 20.56
C THR A 274 -11.10 6.93 19.83
N LEU A 275 -10.57 8.14 19.96
CA LEU A 275 -9.23 8.50 19.56
C LEU A 275 -8.39 8.65 20.83
N ARG A 276 -7.28 7.94 20.91
CA ARG A 276 -6.43 7.89 22.11
C ARG A 276 -4.96 8.02 21.73
N LEU A 277 -4.20 8.71 22.57
CA LEU A 277 -2.74 8.67 22.55
C LEU A 277 -2.29 7.67 23.63
N VAL A 278 -1.41 6.75 23.27
CA VAL A 278 -0.97 5.63 24.13
C VAL A 278 0.55 5.59 24.17
N ASN A 279 1.10 5.36 25.36
CA ASN A 279 2.51 5.01 25.53
C ASN A 279 2.65 3.48 25.36
N VAL A 280 3.35 3.05 24.31
CA VAL A 280 3.51 1.63 23.98
C VAL A 280 4.36 0.90 25.03
N GLY A 281 5.26 1.62 25.70
CA GLY A 281 6.05 1.09 26.80
C GLY A 281 5.28 0.87 28.11
N GLY A 282 4.04 1.35 28.22
CA GLY A 282 3.21 1.24 29.42
C GLY A 282 3.61 2.20 30.56
N GLU A 283 4.57 3.11 30.31
CA GLU A 283 4.96 4.15 31.24
C GLU A 283 3.89 5.28 31.26
N PRO A 284 3.51 5.80 32.44
CA PRO A 284 2.49 6.83 32.55
C PRO A 284 2.96 8.17 31.98
N PHE A 285 2.06 8.91 31.33
CA PHE A 285 2.33 10.29 30.95
C PHE A 285 2.41 11.20 32.17
N VAL A 286 3.34 12.15 32.14
CA VAL A 286 3.54 13.11 33.24
C VAL A 286 2.33 14.05 33.44
N PHE A 287 1.50 14.27 32.42
CA PHE A 287 0.36 15.20 32.53
C PHE A 287 -0.95 14.56 33.03
N ASN A 288 -1.09 13.23 33.02
CA ASN A 288 -2.31 12.56 33.49
C ASN A 288 -2.08 11.33 34.39
N ASN A 289 -0.82 10.93 34.59
CA ASN A 289 -0.42 9.76 35.37
C ASN A 289 -1.09 8.43 34.91
N GLN A 290 -1.37 8.33 33.61
CA GLN A 290 -1.91 7.13 32.95
C GLN A 290 -1.07 6.82 31.73
N ASP A 291 -1.05 5.55 31.30
CA ASP A 291 -0.35 5.10 30.09
C ASP A 291 -1.03 5.52 28.78
N SER A 292 -2.22 6.13 28.88
CA SER A 292 -3.05 6.50 27.75
C SER A 292 -3.90 7.74 28.05
N ILE A 293 -4.30 8.48 27.01
CA ILE A 293 -5.20 9.64 27.12
C ILE A 293 -6.18 9.68 25.96
N VAL A 294 -7.47 9.83 26.29
CA VAL A 294 -8.53 9.95 25.29
C VAL A 294 -8.56 11.39 24.76
N MET A 295 -8.29 11.54 23.46
CA MET A 295 -8.33 12.83 22.76
C MET A 295 -9.75 13.16 22.31
N TYR A 296 -10.52 12.14 21.91
CA TYR A 296 -11.92 12.25 21.51
C TYR A 296 -12.67 10.95 21.80
N GLN A 297 -13.92 11.06 22.25
CA GLN A 297 -14.83 9.92 22.36
C GLN A 297 -16.25 10.34 22.02
N GLY A 298 -16.89 9.60 21.12
CA GLY A 298 -18.30 9.77 20.77
C GLY A 298 -18.53 9.78 19.26
N ARG A 299 -19.66 10.37 18.87
CA ARG A 299 -20.13 10.46 17.50
C ARG A 299 -20.42 11.90 17.11
N GLY A 300 -20.10 12.25 15.87
CA GLY A 300 -20.42 13.54 15.26
C GLY A 300 -19.30 14.07 14.36
N SER A 301 -19.47 15.31 13.91
CA SER A 301 -18.46 16.00 13.12
C SER A 301 -17.80 17.11 13.93
N LEU A 302 -16.48 17.10 13.95
CA LEU A 302 -15.63 18.17 14.43
C LEU A 302 -14.86 18.72 13.22
N SER A 303 -15.21 19.93 12.78
CA SER A 303 -14.47 20.58 11.70
C SER A 303 -13.04 20.93 12.09
N LEU A 304 -12.79 21.14 13.39
CA LEU A 304 -11.49 21.49 13.93
C LEU A 304 -11.45 21.24 15.45
N ALA A 305 -10.49 20.45 15.91
CA ALA A 305 -10.22 20.20 17.31
C ALA A 305 -8.72 20.19 17.57
N TYR A 306 -8.35 20.46 18.83
CA TYR A 306 -6.97 20.63 19.26
C TYR A 306 -6.70 19.76 20.47
N PHE A 307 -5.60 19.02 20.42
CA PHE A 307 -5.01 18.35 21.56
C PHE A 307 -3.52 18.71 21.54
N ALA A 308 -3.14 19.70 22.33
CA ALA A 308 -1.93 20.49 22.11
C ALA A 308 -1.27 20.89 23.44
N GLY A 309 -0.01 21.32 23.36
CA GLY A 309 0.71 21.92 24.50
C GLY A 309 1.18 20.91 25.54
N PHE A 310 1.52 19.68 25.14
CA PHE A 310 2.10 18.69 26.05
C PHE A 310 3.42 18.13 25.49
N THR A 311 4.30 17.79 26.42
CA THR A 311 5.62 17.24 26.14
C THR A 311 5.58 15.73 26.29
N LEU A 312 6.00 15.02 25.24
CA LEU A 312 6.31 13.60 25.28
C LEU A 312 7.81 13.42 25.52
N LEU A 313 8.16 12.42 26.34
CA LEU A 313 9.54 12.06 26.63
C LEU A 313 10.08 11.08 25.59
N GLU A 314 11.34 10.70 25.72
CA GLU A 314 11.91 9.62 24.91
C GLU A 314 11.10 8.34 25.12
N GLY A 315 10.67 7.71 24.02
CA GLY A 315 9.85 6.51 24.08
C GLY A 315 9.03 6.26 22.82
N ASP A 316 8.33 5.13 22.83
CA ASP A 316 7.45 4.70 21.73
C ASP A 316 5.99 5.00 22.07
N TYR A 317 5.31 5.67 21.15
CA TYR A 317 3.93 6.11 21.31
C TYR A 317 3.07 5.64 20.14
N ALA A 318 1.77 5.59 20.36
CA ALA A 318 0.78 5.25 19.34
C ALA A 318 -0.44 6.16 19.41
N LEU A 319 -0.94 6.57 18.25
CA LEU A 319 -2.28 7.08 18.08
C LEU A 319 -3.21 5.91 17.78
N GLU A 320 -4.11 5.62 18.71
CA GLU A 320 -5.11 4.57 18.61
C GLU A 320 -6.45 5.17 18.16
N VAL A 321 -7.08 4.53 17.18
CA VAL A 321 -8.47 4.78 16.80
C VAL A 321 -9.28 3.50 16.97
N SER A 322 -10.30 3.53 17.83
CA SER A 322 -11.09 2.35 18.18
C SER A 322 -12.52 2.65 18.70
N PRO A 323 -13.53 1.83 18.36
CA PRO A 323 -13.54 0.92 17.21
C PRO A 323 -13.55 1.73 15.91
N GLY A 324 -13.27 1.06 14.80
CA GLY A 324 -13.53 1.65 13.49
C GLY A 324 -15.02 1.85 13.19
N GLY A 325 -15.32 2.59 12.13
CA GLY A 325 -16.69 2.86 11.71
C GLY A 325 -16.83 3.85 10.55
N LEU A 326 -18.05 4.31 10.27
CA LEU A 326 -18.32 5.13 9.09
C LEU A 326 -17.86 6.58 9.32
N GLY A 327 -16.82 7.03 8.61
CA GLY A 327 -16.31 8.39 8.78
C GLY A 327 -14.87 8.61 8.33
N SER A 328 -14.31 9.78 8.62
CA SER A 328 -12.92 10.12 8.34
C SER A 328 -12.29 10.88 9.50
N LEU A 329 -11.02 10.60 9.77
CA LEU A 329 -10.16 11.39 10.65
C LEU A 329 -9.01 11.95 9.80
N THR A 330 -8.81 13.27 9.88
CA THR A 330 -7.59 13.90 9.38
C THR A 330 -6.90 14.57 10.56
N MET A 331 -5.63 14.26 10.77
CA MET A 331 -4.82 14.81 11.85
C MET A 331 -3.54 15.42 11.30
N TYR A 332 -3.26 16.65 11.71
CA TYR A 332 -2.02 17.34 11.50
C TYR A 332 -1.26 17.36 12.82
N ILE A 333 -0.01 16.94 12.76
CA ILE A 333 0.88 16.89 13.91
C ILE A 333 1.95 17.94 13.69
N ASP A 334 1.97 18.92 14.57
CA ASP A 334 3.08 19.84 14.73
C ASP A 334 3.90 19.42 15.96
N SER A 335 5.22 19.55 15.88
CA SER A 335 6.11 19.12 16.95
C SER A 335 7.24 20.11 17.11
N LYS A 336 7.53 20.58 18.32
CA LYS A 336 8.59 21.57 18.58
C LYS A 336 9.49 21.13 19.73
N LYS A 337 10.72 21.65 19.75
CA LYS A 337 11.57 21.50 20.94
C LYS A 337 10.95 22.27 22.12
N PRO A 338 10.95 21.71 23.34
CA PRO A 338 10.43 22.39 24.53
C PRO A 338 11.18 23.69 24.79
N ASP A 339 10.44 24.78 24.98
CA ASP A 339 11.01 26.04 25.45
C ASP A 339 11.17 26.05 26.99
N ALA A 340 11.68 27.15 27.54
CA ALA A 340 11.95 27.25 28.97
C ALA A 340 10.67 27.15 29.83
N ALA A 341 9.52 27.61 29.30
CA ALA A 341 8.25 27.52 30.01
C ALA A 341 7.71 26.08 29.95
N ASP A 342 7.83 25.41 28.79
CA ASP A 342 7.48 24.00 28.63
C ASP A 342 8.28 23.10 29.59
N GLN A 343 9.58 23.37 29.75
CA GLN A 343 10.46 22.65 30.69
C GLN A 343 10.05 22.90 32.15
N GLN A 344 9.78 24.15 32.52
CA GLN A 344 9.34 24.49 33.87
C GLN A 344 7.99 23.83 34.21
N TYR A 345 7.04 23.85 33.28
CA TYR A 345 5.74 23.21 33.45
C TYR A 345 5.88 21.69 33.63
N PHE A 346 6.74 21.06 32.84
CA PHE A 346 7.06 19.64 32.95
C PHE A 346 7.68 19.28 34.33
N GLU A 347 8.64 20.07 34.82
CA GLU A 347 9.24 19.86 36.15
C GLU A 347 8.18 19.95 37.27
N LEU A 348 7.25 20.88 37.16
CA LEU A 348 6.17 21.05 38.14
C LEU A 348 5.24 19.84 38.13
N LEU A 349 4.81 19.36 36.97
CA LEU A 349 3.95 18.18 36.86
C LEU A 349 4.64 16.91 37.37
N THR A 350 5.95 16.77 37.10
CA THR A 350 6.76 15.66 37.62
C THR A 350 6.74 15.68 39.14
N LYS A 351 7.04 16.85 39.75
CA LYS A 351 7.00 17.04 41.21
C LYS A 351 5.63 16.75 41.81
N VAL A 352 4.55 17.06 41.09
CA VAL A 352 3.19 16.78 41.55
C VAL A 352 2.93 15.27 41.55
N ASN A 353 3.31 14.56 40.50
CA ASN A 353 3.05 13.13 40.36
C ASN A 353 3.89 12.26 41.29
N ASP A 354 5.14 12.63 41.54
CA ASP A 354 6.02 11.92 42.49
C ASP A 354 5.77 12.35 43.95
N GLY A 355 4.82 13.26 44.18
CA GLY A 355 4.41 13.74 45.50
C GLY A 355 5.43 14.65 46.18
N SER A 356 6.44 15.14 45.44
CA SER A 356 7.47 16.04 45.95
C SER A 356 7.10 17.53 45.87
N PHE A 357 5.96 17.86 45.24
CA PHE A 357 5.45 19.23 45.15
C PHE A 357 4.90 19.71 46.49
N THR A 358 5.67 20.57 47.14
CA THR A 358 5.37 21.20 48.43
C THR A 358 5.52 22.73 48.35
N ALA A 359 4.95 23.43 49.33
CA ALA A 359 5.13 24.89 49.48
C ALA A 359 6.60 25.33 49.61
N GLY A 360 7.52 24.43 50.02
CA GLY A 360 8.96 24.71 50.05
C GLY A 360 9.69 24.50 48.73
N THR A 361 9.05 23.84 47.75
CA THR A 361 9.64 23.49 46.44
C THR A 361 9.12 24.35 45.28
N TYR A 362 8.13 25.21 45.54
CA TYR A 362 7.60 26.20 44.59
C TYR A 362 7.81 27.60 45.16
N SER A 363 8.47 28.46 44.38
CA SER A 363 8.79 29.84 44.76
C SER A 363 8.74 30.70 43.50
N GLU A 364 7.67 31.48 43.35
CA GLU A 364 7.55 32.47 42.29
C GLU A 364 7.27 33.84 42.92
N GLU A 365 7.98 34.87 42.47
CA GLU A 365 7.89 36.20 43.07
C GLU A 365 6.47 36.77 42.88
N GLY A 366 5.77 37.00 43.99
CA GLY A 366 4.39 37.50 43.99
C GLY A 366 3.29 36.43 44.05
N TYR A 367 3.63 35.15 44.13
CA TYR A 367 2.67 34.05 44.27
C TYR A 367 2.98 33.18 45.49
N GLU A 368 1.94 32.86 46.27
CA GLU A 368 2.02 31.95 47.42
C GLU A 368 1.11 30.74 47.16
N LEU A 369 1.65 29.53 47.37
CA LEU A 369 0.89 28.30 47.20
C LEU A 369 -0.01 28.08 48.44
N ILE A 370 -1.33 28.22 48.29
CA ILE A 370 -2.32 27.97 49.35
C ILE A 370 -2.95 26.60 49.11
N TYR A 371 -2.83 25.68 50.08
CA TYR A 371 -3.42 24.33 50.04
C TYR A 371 -4.93 24.32 50.32
#